data_AF-A0A5B9G597-F1
#
_entry.id   AF-A0A5B9G597-F1
#
_cell.length_a   1.000
_cell.length_b   1.000
_cell.length_c   1.000
_cell.angle_alpha   90.00
_cell.angle_beta   90.00
_cell.angle_gamma   90.00
#
_symmetry.space_group_name_H-M   'P 1'
#
loop_
_entity.id
_entity.type
_entity.pdbx_description
1 polymer ?
#
loop_
_entity_poly.entity_id
_entity_poly.type
_entity_poly.pdbx_seq_one_letter_code
_entity_poly.pdbx_strand_id
1 'polypeptide(L)'
;MTVPPVRPRGRRRAETPSTWTGMLATLPAGTLRPRAPGSEADTRAASGDGRPRGRRRFGDKRRGIRPGVLASLVAAAVALAVLTAAAVLPGLASTRQTDAPPAAQSLQVVGTQLAATPRDSFTATPGEQTYVAGGTNRDWASLVLHYGEWPVTEQNVTVIMRWMRQENYEKSWWNRNNPLNNGWGSGGGGGLGSYPNLRVAAQNAAEALHTHPGYAGIREGFSASAPTEVTEAAIWASPWASSHYANGSHWHYTPTQVIEAPAEAW
;
A
#
# COMPACT_ATOMS: atom_id res chain seq x y z
N MET A 1 32.31 57.66 24.31
CA MET A 1 31.37 56.53 24.35
C MET A 1 32.20 55.26 24.38
N THR A 2 32.21 54.57 25.51
CA THR A 2 33.13 53.47 25.81
C THR A 2 32.40 52.14 25.60
N VAL A 3 32.89 51.31 24.68
CA VAL A 3 32.32 50.00 24.36
C VAL A 3 32.79 48.98 25.41
N PRO A 4 31.90 48.20 26.05
CA PRO A 4 32.32 47.19 27.03
C PRO A 4 32.82 45.91 26.34
N PRO A 5 33.74 45.14 26.97
CA PRO A 5 34.32 43.95 26.37
C PRO A 5 33.38 42.73 26.44
N VAL A 6 33.39 41.97 25.35
CA VAL A 6 32.65 40.70 25.18
C VAL A 6 33.35 39.58 25.97
N ARG A 7 32.63 38.93 26.89
CA ARG A 7 33.11 37.72 27.60
C ARG A 7 33.03 36.48 26.69
N PRO A 8 34.01 35.57 26.73
CA PRO A 8 33.97 34.31 25.97
C PRO A 8 32.96 33.33 26.58
N ARG A 9 32.10 32.75 25.72
CA ARG A 9 31.18 31.66 26.08
C ARG A 9 31.97 30.39 26.41
N GLY A 10 31.69 29.82 27.58
CA GLY A 10 32.30 28.58 28.06
C GLY A 10 31.99 27.36 27.19
N ARG A 11 32.99 26.49 27.07
CA ARG A 11 32.90 25.14 26.51
C ARG A 11 31.84 24.33 27.27
N ARG A 12 30.81 23.84 26.56
CA ARG A 12 29.95 22.78 27.08
C ARG A 12 30.72 21.46 27.04
N ARG A 13 30.73 20.75 28.17
CA ARG A 13 31.24 19.38 28.30
C ARG A 13 30.33 18.45 27.51
N ALA A 14 30.96 17.47 26.86
CA ALA A 14 30.28 16.32 26.28
C ALA A 14 29.65 15.49 27.39
N GLU A 15 28.35 15.25 27.30
CA GLU A 15 27.64 14.26 28.10
C GLU A 15 27.85 12.88 27.46
N THR A 16 28.39 11.96 28.25
CA THR A 16 28.51 10.53 27.93
C THR A 16 27.14 9.86 27.93
N PRO A 17 26.80 9.00 26.95
CA PRO A 17 25.57 8.23 27.00
C PRO A 17 25.65 7.13 28.06
N SER A 18 24.60 7.10 28.88
CA SER A 18 24.27 6.11 29.89
C SER A 18 24.18 4.70 29.29
N THR A 19 24.93 3.78 29.90
CA THR A 19 24.83 2.33 29.72
C THR A 19 23.48 1.84 30.24
N TRP A 20 22.62 1.36 29.34
CA TRP A 20 21.45 0.55 29.70
C TRP A 20 21.90 -0.87 30.02
N THR A 21 21.97 -1.15 31.32
CA THR A 21 22.12 -2.49 31.89
C THR A 21 20.74 -3.01 32.26
N GLY A 22 20.35 -4.18 31.72
CA GLY A 22 19.41 -5.08 32.38
C GLY A 22 18.07 -5.30 31.68
N MET A 23 17.96 -6.41 30.94
CA MET A 23 16.97 -7.46 31.20
C MET A 23 17.26 -8.66 30.29
N LEU A 24 18.10 -9.57 30.79
CA LEU A 24 18.22 -10.92 30.28
C LEU A 24 17.03 -11.73 30.82
N ALA A 25 16.07 -12.05 29.95
CA ALA A 25 15.08 -13.07 30.22
C ALA A 25 15.72 -14.44 30.02
N THR A 26 15.88 -15.17 31.12
CA THR A 26 16.32 -16.56 31.19
C THR A 26 15.30 -17.47 30.50
N LEU A 27 15.67 -18.08 29.37
CA LEU A 27 14.94 -19.20 28.78
C LEU A 27 15.49 -20.53 29.34
N PRO A 28 14.62 -21.53 29.63
CA PRO A 28 15.07 -22.81 30.14
C PRO A 28 15.80 -23.63 29.06
N ALA A 29 16.92 -24.22 29.47
CA ALA A 29 17.78 -25.10 28.68
C ALA A 29 17.04 -26.37 28.23
N GLY A 30 16.75 -26.44 26.93
CA GLY A 30 16.37 -27.68 26.24
C GLY A 30 17.63 -28.52 25.97
N THR A 31 17.60 -29.76 26.43
CA THR A 31 18.65 -30.76 26.32
C THR A 31 18.95 -31.15 24.87
N LEU A 32 20.06 -30.62 24.35
CA LEU A 32 20.72 -31.12 23.14
C LEU A 32 21.31 -32.51 23.41
N ARG A 33 20.74 -33.56 22.79
CA ARG A 33 21.40 -34.86 22.65
C ARG A 33 22.37 -34.82 21.46
N PRO A 34 23.65 -35.15 21.63
CA PRO A 34 24.58 -35.34 20.51
C PRO A 34 24.31 -36.70 19.84
N ARG A 35 24.11 -36.71 18.52
CA ARG A 35 24.13 -37.94 17.71
C ARG A 35 25.49 -38.00 17.01
N ALA A 36 26.31 -38.97 17.42
CA ALA A 36 27.61 -39.27 16.84
C ALA A 36 27.49 -39.78 15.39
N PRO A 37 28.59 -39.67 14.60
CA PRO A 37 28.66 -40.19 13.24
C PRO A 37 29.02 -41.69 13.26
N GLY A 38 28.20 -42.51 12.61
CA GLY A 38 28.45 -43.93 12.40
C GLY A 38 28.43 -44.22 10.90
N SER A 39 29.61 -44.53 10.37
CA SER A 39 29.84 -45.16 9.08
C SER A 39 29.28 -46.58 9.07
N GLU A 40 28.64 -46.98 7.98
CA GLU A 40 28.78 -48.34 7.44
C GLU A 40 28.24 -48.39 6.01
N ALA A 41 29.17 -48.64 5.09
CA ALA A 41 28.87 -49.18 3.78
C ALA A 41 28.42 -50.62 3.96
N ASP A 42 27.27 -51.00 3.40
CA ASP A 42 27.19 -52.31 2.75
C ASP A 42 26.02 -52.40 1.75
N THR A 43 26.41 -52.52 0.49
CA THR A 43 25.93 -53.49 -0.51
C THR A 43 24.60 -54.21 -0.22
N ARG A 44 23.60 -54.02 -1.09
CA ARG A 44 22.98 -55.12 -1.87
C ARG A 44 21.90 -54.63 -2.85
N ALA A 45 22.00 -55.20 -4.04
CA ALA A 45 21.02 -55.17 -5.11
C ALA A 45 19.74 -55.94 -4.74
N ALA A 46 18.59 -55.38 -5.14
CA ALA A 46 17.37 -56.09 -5.52
C ALA A 46 16.49 -55.07 -6.27
N SER A 47 16.37 -55.15 -7.59
CA SER A 47 15.40 -56.01 -8.28
C SER A 47 13.95 -55.72 -7.87
N GLY A 48 13.27 -55.01 -8.78
CA GLY A 48 11.87 -55.22 -9.12
C GLY A 48 10.82 -54.89 -8.06
N ASP A 49 10.14 -53.76 -8.23
CA ASP A 49 8.68 -53.80 -8.13
C ASP A 49 8.05 -52.73 -9.01
N GLY A 50 7.53 -53.17 -10.16
CA GLY A 50 6.74 -52.36 -11.07
C GLY A 50 5.37 -52.13 -10.48
N ARG A 51 5.13 -50.92 -9.97
CA ARG A 51 3.77 -50.50 -9.61
C ARG A 51 3.09 -49.80 -10.80
N PRO A 52 1.93 -50.30 -11.27
CA PRO A 52 1.27 -49.77 -12.44
C PRO A 52 0.67 -48.38 -12.19
N ARG A 53 0.87 -47.51 -13.18
CA ARG A 53 0.26 -46.19 -13.33
C ARG A 53 -1.27 -46.31 -13.31
N GLY A 54 -1.88 -45.92 -12.20
CA GLY A 54 -3.33 -45.74 -12.07
C GLY A 54 -3.81 -44.57 -12.92
N ARG A 55 -4.23 -44.86 -14.15
CA ARG A 55 -5.04 -43.99 -15.02
C ARG A 55 -6.37 -43.68 -14.30
N ARG A 56 -6.44 -42.55 -13.59
CA ARG A 56 -7.71 -41.99 -13.15
C ARG A 56 -8.39 -41.37 -14.37
N ARG A 57 -9.37 -42.09 -14.91
CA ARG A 57 -10.37 -41.58 -15.86
C ARG A 57 -11.09 -40.40 -15.20
N PHE A 58 -10.81 -39.18 -15.67
CA PHE A 58 -11.67 -38.04 -15.40
C PHE A 58 -12.99 -38.26 -16.15
N GLY A 59 -14.01 -38.63 -15.39
CA GLY A 59 -15.38 -38.71 -15.87
C GLY A 59 -15.87 -37.32 -16.26
N ASP A 60 -16.23 -37.20 -17.53
CA ASP A 60 -16.86 -36.05 -18.16
C ASP A 60 -18.25 -35.81 -17.53
N LYS A 61 -18.30 -35.05 -16.43
CA LYS A 61 -19.55 -34.61 -15.81
C LYS A 61 -20.04 -33.37 -16.52
N ARG A 62 -20.71 -33.58 -17.66
CA ARG A 62 -21.62 -32.61 -18.28
C ARG A 62 -22.74 -32.28 -17.28
N ARG A 63 -22.55 -31.24 -16.48
CA ARG A 63 -23.60 -30.68 -15.63
C ARG A 63 -24.52 -29.86 -16.52
N GLY A 64 -25.65 -30.47 -16.88
CA GLY A 64 -26.75 -29.80 -17.56
C GLY A 64 -27.19 -28.56 -16.78
N ILE A 65 -27.33 -27.47 -17.51
CA ILE A 65 -27.88 -26.20 -17.03
C ILE A 65 -29.33 -26.47 -16.63
N ARG A 66 -29.63 -26.30 -15.34
CA ARG A 66 -30.99 -26.47 -14.81
C ARG A 66 -31.88 -25.33 -15.35
N PRO A 67 -33.06 -25.60 -15.92
CA PRO A 67 -33.93 -24.60 -16.55
C PRO A 67 -34.57 -23.59 -15.58
N GLY A 68 -34.26 -23.65 -14.27
CA GLY A 68 -34.79 -22.73 -13.25
C GLY A 68 -34.03 -21.41 -13.07
N VAL A 69 -32.90 -21.20 -13.77
CA VAL A 69 -32.08 -19.97 -13.62
C VAL A 69 -32.50 -18.85 -14.58
N LEU A 70 -33.33 -19.14 -15.59
CA LEU A 70 -33.82 -18.12 -16.53
C LEU A 70 -35.00 -17.30 -15.99
N ALA A 71 -35.68 -17.77 -14.93
CA ALA A 71 -36.83 -17.06 -14.35
C ALA A 71 -36.43 -15.91 -13.40
N SER A 72 -35.19 -15.87 -12.89
CA SER A 72 -34.70 -14.82 -11.98
C SER A 72 -34.06 -13.61 -12.67
N LEU A 73 -33.78 -13.69 -13.98
CA LEU A 73 -33.21 -12.57 -14.75
C LEU A 73 -34.25 -11.58 -15.28
N VAL A 74 -35.53 -11.97 -15.38
CA VAL A 74 -36.60 -11.07 -15.86
C VAL A 74 -37.10 -10.13 -14.75
N ALA A 75 -37.07 -10.57 -13.48
CA ALA A 75 -37.51 -9.73 -12.36
C ALA A 75 -36.50 -8.61 -12.00
N ALA A 76 -35.21 -8.80 -12.26
CA ALA A 76 -34.18 -7.78 -12.01
C ALA A 76 -34.16 -6.66 -13.07
N ALA A 77 -34.63 -6.93 -14.30
CA ALA A 77 -34.66 -5.94 -15.38
C ALA A 77 -35.79 -4.89 -15.21
N VAL A 78 -36.90 -5.25 -14.55
CA VAL A 78 -38.02 -4.31 -14.32
C VAL A 78 -37.74 -3.35 -13.15
N ALA A 79 -36.98 -3.79 -12.14
CA ALA A 79 -36.59 -2.92 -11.02
C ALA A 79 -35.57 -1.82 -11.42
N LEU A 80 -34.73 -2.07 -12.43
CA LEU A 80 -33.77 -1.08 -12.93
C LEU A 80 -34.37 -0.09 -13.96
N ALA A 81 -35.52 -0.43 -14.56
CA ALA A 81 -36.25 0.45 -15.47
C ALA A 81 -37.07 1.53 -14.74
N VAL A 82 -37.44 1.31 -13.47
CA VAL A 82 -38.19 2.30 -12.68
C VAL A 82 -37.28 3.36 -12.04
N LEU A 83 -35.99 3.06 -11.81
CA LEU A 83 -35.04 4.06 -11.30
C LEU A 83 -34.40 4.96 -12.37
N THR A 84 -34.51 4.61 -13.66
CA THR A 84 -33.92 5.40 -14.76
C THR A 84 -34.87 6.43 -15.38
N ALA A 85 -36.16 6.41 -15.04
CA ALA A 85 -37.14 7.39 -15.52
C ALA A 85 -37.18 8.71 -14.71
N ALA A 86 -36.43 8.82 -13.60
CA ALA A 86 -36.43 10.01 -12.73
C ALA A 86 -35.33 11.05 -13.05
N ALA A 87 -34.45 10.79 -14.03
CA ALA A 87 -33.28 11.65 -14.31
C ALA A 87 -33.34 12.43 -15.64
N VAL A 88 -34.47 12.41 -16.35
CA VAL A 88 -34.68 13.23 -17.55
C VAL A 88 -35.90 14.12 -17.36
N LEU A 89 -35.74 15.14 -16.51
CA LEU A 89 -36.60 16.33 -16.56
C LEU A 89 -35.85 17.41 -17.35
N PRO A 90 -36.25 17.68 -18.61
CA PRO A 90 -35.85 18.90 -19.29
C PRO A 90 -36.45 20.10 -18.54
N GLY A 91 -35.67 21.18 -18.50
CA GLY A 91 -35.87 22.36 -17.67
C GLY A 91 -37.32 22.75 -17.42
N LEU A 92 -37.68 22.78 -16.13
CA LEU A 92 -38.76 23.65 -15.68
C LEU A 92 -38.32 25.08 -16.02
N ALA A 93 -39.01 25.63 -17.00
CA ALA A 93 -39.00 27.03 -17.34
C ALA A 93 -39.02 27.86 -16.06
N SER A 94 -38.01 28.71 -15.88
CA SER A 94 -38.11 29.82 -14.94
C SER A 94 -39.31 30.66 -15.39
N THR A 95 -40.43 30.52 -14.68
CA THR A 95 -41.47 31.53 -14.67
C THR A 95 -40.80 32.85 -14.33
N ARG A 96 -40.71 33.73 -15.32
CA ARG A 96 -40.32 35.13 -15.17
C ARG A 96 -41.30 35.74 -14.16
N GLN A 97 -40.88 35.78 -12.91
CA GLN A 97 -41.56 36.55 -11.89
C GLN A 97 -41.38 38.01 -12.31
N THR A 98 -42.45 38.64 -12.79
CA THR A 98 -42.50 40.08 -12.94
C THR A 98 -42.34 40.67 -11.55
N ASP A 99 -41.11 41.08 -11.26
CA ASP A 99 -40.75 41.85 -10.08
C ASP A 99 -41.63 43.10 -10.02
N ALA A 100 -42.59 43.11 -9.10
CA ALA A 100 -42.93 44.36 -8.43
C ALA A 100 -41.63 44.84 -7.76
N PRO A 101 -41.21 46.11 -7.94
CA PRO A 101 -39.94 46.57 -7.41
C PRO A 101 -39.92 46.34 -5.90
N PRO A 102 -39.04 45.47 -5.37
CA PRO A 102 -38.82 45.44 -3.94
C PRO A 102 -38.38 46.86 -3.57
N ALA A 103 -39.02 47.44 -2.54
CA ALA A 103 -38.57 48.71 -1.99
C ALA A 103 -37.05 48.64 -1.83
N ALA A 104 -36.33 49.43 -2.62
CA ALA A 104 -34.89 49.31 -2.75
C ALA A 104 -34.26 49.66 -1.40
N GLN A 105 -33.96 48.63 -0.60
CA GLN A 105 -33.16 48.78 0.59
C GLN A 105 -31.71 48.95 0.12
N SER A 106 -31.27 50.20 0.05
CA SER A 106 -29.87 50.53 -0.18
C SER A 106 -29.09 50.36 1.12
N LEU A 107 -28.32 49.28 1.24
CA LEU A 107 -27.30 49.14 2.27
C LEU A 107 -26.04 49.88 1.81
N GLN A 108 -25.81 51.08 2.34
CA GLN A 108 -24.58 51.82 2.10
C GLN A 108 -23.49 51.25 3.02
N VAL A 109 -22.70 50.30 2.50
CA VAL A 109 -21.51 49.80 3.21
C VAL A 109 -20.44 50.89 3.15
N VAL A 110 -20.36 51.71 4.20
CA VAL A 110 -19.24 52.64 4.39
C VAL A 110 -17.97 51.79 4.43
N GLY A 111 -17.09 51.99 3.46
CA GLY A 111 -15.88 51.20 3.28
C GLY A 111 -14.90 51.41 4.42
N THR A 112 -15.12 50.71 5.53
CA THR A 112 -14.04 50.45 6.48
C THR A 112 -13.07 49.52 5.76
N GLN A 113 -11.88 50.01 5.42
CA GLN A 113 -10.79 49.16 4.97
C GLN A 113 -10.48 48.18 6.11
N LEU A 114 -11.11 47.02 6.09
CA LEU A 114 -10.77 45.92 6.98
C LEU A 114 -9.37 45.50 6.56
N ALA A 115 -8.40 45.71 7.46
CA ALA A 115 -7.08 45.15 7.30
C ALA A 115 -7.26 43.65 6.99
N ALA A 116 -6.80 43.22 5.82
CA ALA A 116 -6.91 41.83 5.41
C ALA A 116 -6.22 40.98 6.48
N THR A 117 -7.00 40.27 7.28
CA THR A 117 -6.45 39.34 8.26
C THR A 117 -5.67 38.30 7.47
N PRO A 118 -4.37 38.08 7.77
CA PRO A 118 -3.61 37.04 7.12
C PRO A 118 -4.38 35.73 7.24
N ARG A 119 -4.83 35.18 6.11
CA ARG A 119 -5.37 33.83 6.10
C ARG A 119 -4.19 32.87 6.06
N ASP A 120 -4.26 31.84 6.88
CA ASP A 120 -3.31 30.75 6.81
C ASP A 120 -3.36 30.15 5.40
N SER A 121 -2.20 29.97 4.80
CA SER A 121 -2.09 29.25 3.54
C SER A 121 -2.34 27.77 3.80
N PHE A 122 -3.44 27.24 3.29
CA PHE A 122 -3.70 25.80 3.26
C PHE A 122 -3.26 25.25 1.91
N THR A 123 -2.40 24.24 1.92
CA THR A 123 -2.13 23.43 0.73
C THR A 123 -2.97 22.17 0.83
N ALA A 124 -3.80 21.90 -0.18
CA ALA A 124 -4.56 20.65 -0.22
C ALA A 124 -3.60 19.47 -0.36
N THR A 125 -3.78 18.44 0.45
CA THR A 125 -3.07 17.17 0.27
C THR A 125 -3.41 16.63 -1.12
N PRO A 126 -2.42 16.23 -1.94
CA PRO A 126 -2.68 15.63 -3.24
C PRO A 126 -3.60 14.40 -3.11
N GLY A 127 -4.61 14.33 -3.98
CA GLY A 127 -5.55 13.21 -4.06
C GLY A 127 -5.15 12.21 -5.15
N GLU A 128 -5.92 11.13 -5.27
CA GLU A 128 -5.73 10.07 -6.27
C GLU A 128 -5.42 10.61 -7.68
N GLN A 129 -6.23 11.53 -8.20
CA GLN A 129 -6.06 12.08 -9.55
C GLN A 129 -4.71 12.77 -9.74
N THR A 130 -4.17 13.41 -8.69
CA THR A 130 -2.86 14.06 -8.75
C THR A 130 -1.75 13.03 -8.90
N TYR A 131 -1.80 11.93 -8.14
CA TYR A 131 -0.80 10.86 -8.24
C TYR A 131 -0.90 10.11 -9.58
N VAL A 132 -2.11 9.81 -10.04
CA VAL A 132 -2.32 9.17 -11.35
C VAL A 132 -1.81 10.05 -12.49
N ALA A 133 -2.02 11.37 -12.42
CA ALA A 133 -1.50 12.31 -13.41
C ALA A 133 0.04 12.44 -13.37
N GLY A 134 0.66 12.24 -12.21
CA GLY A 134 2.12 12.22 -12.07
C GLY A 134 2.76 10.99 -12.72
N GLY A 135 2.11 9.83 -12.62
CA GLY A 135 2.44 8.67 -13.45
C GLY A 135 3.72 7.92 -13.07
N THR A 136 4.41 8.29 -11.98
CA THR A 136 5.69 7.69 -11.59
C THR A 136 5.55 6.57 -10.54
N ASN A 137 6.61 5.78 -10.34
CA ASN A 137 6.71 4.84 -9.22
C ASN A 137 6.58 5.52 -7.85
N ARG A 138 7.07 6.76 -7.74
CA ARG A 138 6.92 7.58 -6.53
C ARG A 138 5.47 7.98 -6.31
N ASP A 139 4.77 8.38 -7.37
CA ASP A 139 3.33 8.69 -7.28
C ASP A 139 2.51 7.45 -6.96
N TRP A 140 2.86 6.30 -7.53
CA TRP A 140 2.25 5.03 -7.16
C TRP A 140 2.46 4.68 -5.69
N ALA A 141 3.67 4.88 -5.17
CA ALA A 141 3.98 4.68 -3.76
C ALA A 141 3.14 5.61 -2.87
N SER A 142 3.03 6.89 -3.23
CA SER A 142 2.15 7.84 -2.57
C SER A 142 0.68 7.45 -2.64
N LEU A 143 0.24 6.87 -3.76
CA LEU A 143 -1.13 6.38 -3.95
C LEU A 143 -1.45 5.18 -3.03
N VAL A 144 -0.50 4.28 -2.82
CA VAL A 144 -0.64 3.19 -1.82
C VAL A 144 -0.83 3.77 -0.41
N LEU A 145 -0.02 4.75 -0.03
CA LEU A 145 -0.14 5.41 1.29
C LEU A 145 -1.47 6.15 1.42
N HIS A 146 -1.91 6.83 0.35
CA HIS A 146 -3.20 7.50 0.29
C HIS A 146 -4.37 6.53 0.51
N TYR A 147 -4.41 5.40 -0.22
CA TYR A 147 -5.44 4.38 -0.02
C TYR A 147 -5.34 3.67 1.33
N GLY A 148 -4.12 3.56 1.88
CA GLY A 148 -3.88 3.04 3.21
C GLY A 148 -4.22 4.02 4.34
N GLU A 149 -4.65 5.25 4.01
CA GLU A 149 -4.90 6.34 4.98
C GLU A 149 -3.68 6.62 5.88
N TRP A 150 -2.48 6.35 5.38
CA TRP A 150 -1.22 6.65 6.07
C TRP A 150 -0.65 7.99 5.63
N PRO A 151 0.15 8.66 6.49
CA PRO A 151 0.82 9.88 6.09
C PRO A 151 1.72 9.67 4.86
N VAL A 152 1.57 10.53 3.86
CA VAL A 152 2.42 10.55 2.66
C VAL A 152 3.69 11.34 2.96
N THR A 153 4.60 10.76 3.72
CA THR A 153 5.90 11.35 4.11
C THR A 153 7.04 10.78 3.28
N GLU A 154 8.17 11.49 3.20
CA GLU A 154 9.36 10.99 2.50
C GLU A 154 9.82 9.62 3.02
N GLN A 155 9.72 9.38 4.33
CA GLN A 155 10.10 8.11 4.93
C GLN A 155 9.22 6.98 4.41
N ASN A 156 7.89 7.15 4.49
CA ASN A 156 6.94 6.15 4.02
C ASN A 156 7.05 5.89 2.51
N VAL A 157 7.17 6.95 1.71
CA VAL A 157 7.35 6.84 0.26
C VAL A 157 8.66 6.11 -0.05
N THR A 158 9.75 6.43 0.65
CA THR A 158 11.05 5.77 0.47
C THR A 158 10.98 4.28 0.76
N VAL A 159 10.30 3.87 1.83
CA VAL A 159 10.13 2.44 2.16
C VAL A 159 9.43 1.70 1.03
N ILE A 160 8.31 2.23 0.53
CA ILE A 160 7.56 1.60 -0.57
C ILE A 160 8.39 1.56 -1.86
N MET A 161 9.09 2.65 -2.21
CA MET A 161 9.95 2.69 -3.39
C MET A 161 11.12 1.69 -3.31
N ARG A 162 11.72 1.51 -2.12
CA ARG A 162 12.78 0.51 -1.91
C ARG A 162 12.24 -0.90 -1.97
N TRP A 163 11.05 -1.14 -1.41
CA TRP A 163 10.39 -2.43 -1.47
C TRP A 163 10.03 -2.80 -2.91
N MET A 164 9.43 -1.88 -3.67
CA MET A 164 9.10 -2.07 -5.07
C MET A 164 10.32 -2.49 -5.90
N ARG A 165 11.50 -1.90 -5.64
CA ARG A 165 12.74 -2.30 -6.30
C ARG A 165 13.17 -3.72 -5.95
N GLN A 166 12.91 -4.20 -4.73
CA GLN A 166 13.23 -5.59 -4.38
C GLN A 166 12.38 -6.57 -5.19
N GLU A 167 11.15 -6.18 -5.54
CA GLU A 167 10.22 -7.04 -6.26
C GLU A 167 10.35 -6.95 -7.78
N ASN A 168 10.79 -5.81 -8.32
CA ASN A 168 10.78 -5.52 -9.75
C ASN A 168 12.03 -4.78 -10.22
N TYR A 169 12.41 -5.01 -11.48
CA TYR A 169 13.38 -4.15 -12.16
C TYR A 169 12.86 -2.72 -12.24
N GLU A 170 13.67 -1.76 -11.79
CA GLU A 170 13.27 -0.36 -11.63
C GLU A 170 12.74 0.29 -12.92
N LYS A 171 13.36 0.00 -14.08
CA LYS A 171 12.94 0.52 -15.39
C LYS A 171 11.67 -0.14 -15.97
N SER A 172 11.12 -1.12 -15.28
CA SER A 172 9.89 -1.83 -15.66
C SER A 172 9.07 -2.15 -14.41
N TRP A 173 9.05 -1.24 -13.45
CA TRP A 173 8.43 -1.44 -12.13
C TRP A 173 6.92 -1.73 -12.22
N TRP A 174 6.28 -1.29 -13.30
CA TRP A 174 4.86 -1.51 -13.61
C TRP A 174 4.57 -2.87 -14.26
N ASN A 175 5.55 -3.76 -14.40
CA ASN A 175 5.34 -5.05 -15.07
C ASN A 175 4.15 -5.80 -14.45
N ARG A 176 3.24 -6.29 -15.30
CA ARG A 176 1.96 -6.94 -14.92
C ARG A 176 1.04 -6.06 -14.05
N ASN A 177 1.28 -4.75 -14.01
CA ASN A 177 0.67 -3.82 -13.08
C ASN A 177 0.78 -4.31 -11.63
N ASN A 178 1.87 -4.97 -11.24
CA ASN A 178 2.04 -5.50 -9.88
C ASN A 178 3.38 -5.04 -9.26
N PRO A 179 3.50 -3.75 -8.92
CA PRO A 179 4.76 -3.17 -8.43
C PRO A 179 5.24 -3.72 -7.09
N LEU A 180 4.29 -4.14 -6.24
CA LEU A 180 4.56 -4.56 -4.87
C LEU A 180 3.93 -5.92 -4.65
N ASN A 181 4.64 -6.95 -5.12
CA ASN A 181 4.28 -8.33 -4.89
C ASN A 181 4.47 -8.67 -3.40
N ASN A 182 3.40 -8.48 -2.63
CA ASN A 182 3.36 -8.67 -1.17
C ASN A 182 2.72 -10.00 -0.77
N GLY A 183 2.73 -11.01 -1.64
CA GLY A 183 2.24 -12.34 -1.29
C GLY A 183 0.73 -12.49 -1.13
N TRP A 184 -0.03 -11.39 -1.20
CA TRP A 184 -1.49 -11.42 -1.09
C TRP A 184 -2.21 -11.87 -2.36
N GLY A 185 -1.44 -12.23 -3.38
CA GLY A 185 -1.93 -12.91 -4.58
C GLY A 185 -2.71 -11.97 -5.50
N SER A 186 -2.03 -11.44 -6.50
CA SER A 186 -2.62 -10.78 -7.67
C SER A 186 -3.33 -11.76 -8.63
N GLY A 187 -4.02 -12.79 -8.09
CA GLY A 187 -4.79 -13.77 -8.87
C GLY A 187 -4.46 -15.26 -8.65
N GLY A 188 -3.97 -15.71 -7.48
CA GLY A 188 -3.85 -17.15 -7.20
C GLY A 188 -2.78 -17.63 -6.21
N GLY A 189 -2.24 -16.77 -5.35
CA GLY A 189 -1.37 -17.19 -4.23
C GLY A 189 0.11 -17.49 -4.56
N GLY A 190 0.57 -17.20 -5.79
CA GLY A 190 1.96 -17.47 -6.22
C GLY A 190 2.85 -16.24 -6.49
N GLY A 191 2.39 -15.02 -6.19
CA GLY A 191 3.17 -13.79 -6.40
C GLY A 191 3.42 -13.33 -7.84
N LEU A 192 3.01 -14.12 -8.84
CA LEU A 192 3.18 -13.80 -10.28
C LEU A 192 1.95 -13.17 -10.94
N GLY A 193 0.92 -12.86 -10.17
CA GLY A 193 -0.32 -12.34 -10.71
C GLY A 193 -0.21 -10.91 -11.25
N SER A 194 -1.30 -10.46 -11.86
CA SER A 194 -1.42 -9.17 -12.53
C SER A 194 -2.69 -8.44 -12.11
N TYR A 195 -2.65 -7.12 -12.11
CA TYR A 195 -3.85 -6.29 -11.92
C TYR A 195 -4.29 -5.64 -13.23
N PRO A 196 -5.58 -5.25 -13.37
CA PRO A 196 -6.06 -4.55 -14.56
C PRO A 196 -5.29 -3.26 -14.85
N ASN A 197 -4.91 -2.53 -13.80
CA ASN A 197 -4.09 -1.31 -13.87
C ASN A 197 -3.39 -1.04 -12.54
N LEU A 198 -2.51 -0.05 -12.54
CA LEU A 198 -1.70 0.37 -11.39
C LEU A 198 -2.54 0.96 -10.25
N ARG A 199 -3.69 1.58 -10.55
CA ARG A 199 -4.61 2.07 -9.52
C ARG A 199 -5.19 0.93 -8.70
N VAL A 200 -5.73 -0.09 -9.36
CA VAL A 200 -6.25 -1.30 -8.70
C VAL A 200 -5.14 -2.00 -7.92
N ALA A 201 -3.93 -2.06 -8.46
CA ALA A 201 -2.77 -2.61 -7.76
C ALA A 201 -2.46 -1.86 -6.46
N ALA A 202 -2.51 -0.53 -6.47
CA ALA A 202 -2.26 0.28 -5.28
C ALA A 202 -3.33 0.07 -4.19
N GLN A 203 -4.61 -0.02 -4.57
CA GLN A 203 -5.71 -0.34 -3.65
C GLN A 203 -5.51 -1.71 -2.99
N ASN A 204 -5.18 -2.72 -3.79
CA ASN A 204 -4.94 -4.08 -3.29
C ASN A 204 -3.70 -4.14 -2.39
N ALA A 205 -2.64 -3.41 -2.72
CA ALA A 205 -1.45 -3.33 -1.87
C ALA A 205 -1.79 -2.70 -0.51
N ALA A 206 -2.54 -1.60 -0.49
CA ALA A 206 -2.99 -0.95 0.74
C ALA A 206 -3.91 -1.87 1.57
N GLU A 207 -4.88 -2.53 0.94
CA GLU A 207 -5.79 -3.48 1.60
C GLU A 207 -5.02 -4.65 2.21
N ALA A 208 -4.08 -5.25 1.49
CA ALA A 208 -3.25 -6.34 1.99
C ALA A 208 -2.42 -5.92 3.21
N LEU A 209 -1.80 -4.73 3.16
CA LEU A 209 -1.04 -4.17 4.27
C LEU A 209 -1.92 -3.87 5.50
N HIS A 210 -3.19 -3.53 5.29
CA HIS A 210 -4.15 -3.35 6.37
C HIS A 210 -4.66 -4.65 6.98
N THR A 211 -4.99 -5.62 6.13
CA THR A 211 -5.80 -6.79 6.53
C THR A 211 -4.98 -8.02 6.88
N HIS A 212 -3.76 -8.16 6.36
CA HIS A 212 -2.94 -9.33 6.65
C HIS A 212 -2.42 -9.27 8.10
N PRO A 213 -2.74 -10.26 8.96
CA PRO A 213 -2.36 -10.22 10.38
C PRO A 213 -0.83 -10.18 10.59
N GLY A 214 -0.08 -10.86 9.72
CA GLY A 214 1.39 -10.82 9.70
C GLY A 214 2.02 -9.48 9.27
N TYR A 215 1.25 -8.46 8.89
CA TYR A 215 1.74 -7.13 8.49
C TYR A 215 1.49 -6.04 9.54
N ALA A 216 1.08 -6.41 10.76
CA ALA A 216 0.78 -5.45 11.82
C ALA A 216 1.91 -4.44 12.09
N GLY A 217 3.17 -4.91 12.18
CA GLY A 217 4.32 -4.01 12.37
C GLY A 217 4.58 -3.07 11.19
N ILE A 218 4.28 -3.50 9.96
CA ILE A 218 4.42 -2.66 8.76
C ILE A 218 3.37 -1.54 8.80
N ARG A 219 2.11 -1.89 9.09
CA ARG A 219 1.00 -0.95 9.25
C ARG A 219 1.29 0.08 10.34
N GLU A 220 1.81 -0.35 11.48
CA GLU A 220 2.22 0.52 12.58
C GLU A 220 3.35 1.48 12.15
N GLY A 221 4.37 0.97 11.45
CA GLY A 221 5.46 1.78 10.91
C GLY A 221 4.97 2.89 9.97
N PHE A 222 4.11 2.55 9.00
CA PHE A 222 3.53 3.54 8.10
C PHE A 222 2.63 4.55 8.83
N SER A 223 1.76 4.09 9.72
CA SER A 223 0.88 4.96 10.50
C SER A 223 1.65 5.97 11.36
N ALA A 224 2.79 5.56 11.92
CA ALA A 224 3.64 6.42 12.74
C ALA A 224 4.59 7.30 11.92
N SER A 225 4.69 7.09 10.60
CA SER A 225 5.80 7.63 9.78
C SER A 225 7.17 7.34 10.41
N ALA A 226 7.35 6.11 10.87
CA ALA A 226 8.57 5.70 11.55
C ALA A 226 9.81 5.89 10.66
N PRO A 227 11.03 5.98 11.24
CA PRO A 227 12.27 5.90 10.48
C PRO A 227 12.27 4.68 9.56
N THR A 228 12.86 4.81 8.36
CA THR A 228 12.78 3.80 7.30
C THR A 228 13.19 2.41 7.78
N GLU A 229 14.23 2.33 8.61
CA GLU A 229 14.80 1.11 9.17
C GLU A 229 13.82 0.34 10.06
N VAL A 230 12.88 1.02 10.73
CA VAL A 230 11.87 0.38 11.58
C VAL A 230 10.83 -0.32 10.70
N THR A 231 10.31 0.38 9.71
CA THR A 231 9.29 -0.15 8.80
C THR A 231 9.89 -1.23 7.88
N GLU A 232 11.11 -1.04 7.39
CA GLU A 232 11.84 -2.04 6.60
C GLU A 232 12.13 -3.31 7.42
N ALA A 233 12.55 -3.19 8.69
CA ALA A 233 12.73 -4.34 9.56
C ALA A 233 11.43 -5.12 9.77
N ALA A 234 10.30 -4.42 9.93
CA ALA A 234 8.98 -5.04 10.00
C ALA A 234 8.60 -5.75 8.69
N ILE A 235 9.00 -5.21 7.53
CA ILE A 235 8.83 -5.86 6.24
C ILE A 235 9.62 -7.17 6.22
N TRP A 236 10.92 -7.18 6.54
CA TRP A 236 11.75 -8.39 6.47
C TRP A 236 11.31 -9.48 7.44
N ALA A 237 10.83 -9.08 8.62
CA ALA A 237 10.30 -9.99 9.64
C ALA A 237 8.90 -10.53 9.30
N SER A 238 8.24 -9.99 8.26
CA SER A 238 6.91 -10.43 7.90
C SER A 238 6.91 -11.86 7.32
N PRO A 239 5.81 -12.63 7.47
CA PRO A 239 5.72 -14.01 6.98
C PRO A 239 6.00 -14.17 5.48
N TRP A 240 5.70 -13.15 4.67
CA TRP A 240 5.99 -13.12 3.24
C TRP A 240 7.49 -12.97 2.96
N ALA A 241 8.13 -12.03 3.65
CA ALA A 241 9.50 -11.62 3.35
C ALA A 241 10.58 -12.49 4.00
N SER A 242 10.19 -13.29 5.00
CA SER A 242 11.10 -14.04 5.89
C SER A 242 12.12 -14.92 5.14
N SER A 243 11.80 -15.38 3.92
CA SER A 243 12.73 -16.11 3.03
C SER A 243 13.27 -15.28 1.87
N HIS A 244 12.67 -14.14 1.53
CA HIS A 244 12.95 -13.37 0.32
C HIS A 244 14.10 -12.37 0.49
N TYR A 245 14.22 -11.71 1.64
CA TYR A 245 15.25 -10.68 1.87
C TYR A 245 16.36 -11.10 2.83
N ALA A 246 16.40 -12.38 3.24
CA ALA A 246 17.39 -12.92 4.16
C ALA A 246 17.58 -12.01 5.41
N ASN A 247 16.45 -11.67 6.04
CA ASN A 247 16.38 -10.75 7.19
C ASN A 247 17.06 -9.39 6.96
N GLY A 248 16.87 -8.81 5.76
CA GLY A 248 17.40 -7.51 5.36
C GLY A 248 18.80 -7.55 4.73
N SER A 249 19.52 -8.68 4.78
CA SER A 249 20.87 -8.77 4.19
C SER A 249 20.89 -8.64 2.66
N HIS A 250 19.76 -8.89 1.99
CA HIS A 250 19.58 -8.63 0.55
C HIS A 250 18.85 -7.31 0.26
N TRP A 251 18.51 -6.53 1.30
CA TRP A 251 17.84 -5.25 1.09
C TRP A 251 18.84 -4.20 0.60
N HIS A 252 18.49 -3.55 -0.50
CA HIS A 252 19.30 -2.50 -1.08
C HIS A 252 18.84 -1.12 -0.58
N TYR A 253 19.80 -0.25 -0.29
CA TYR A 253 19.59 1.12 0.22
C TYR A 253 19.89 2.22 -0.81
N THR A 254 20.37 1.84 -1.99
CA THR A 254 20.61 2.77 -3.09
C THR A 254 19.36 3.63 -3.32
N PRO A 255 19.50 4.91 -3.68
CA PRO A 255 18.34 5.71 -4.06
C PRO A 255 17.58 5.05 -5.21
N THR A 256 16.25 5.02 -5.12
CA THR A 256 15.39 4.53 -6.21
C THR A 256 15.17 5.68 -7.19
N GLN A 257 15.39 5.45 -8.48
CA GLN A 257 15.09 6.38 -9.56
C GLN A 257 13.59 6.61 -9.64
N VAL A 258 13.19 7.85 -9.90
CA VAL A 258 11.80 8.18 -10.19
C VAL A 258 11.57 7.96 -11.68
N ILE A 259 10.72 6.99 -12.02
CA ILE A 259 10.48 6.57 -13.41
C ILE A 259 8.98 6.55 -13.68
N GLU A 260 8.58 7.22 -14.76
CA GLU A 260 7.22 7.23 -15.28
C GLU A 260 6.85 5.88 -15.91
N ALA A 261 5.65 5.38 -15.61
CA ALA A 261 5.07 4.24 -16.31
C ALA A 261 4.28 4.71 -17.54
N PRO A 262 4.11 3.86 -18.57
CA PRO A 262 3.25 4.16 -19.70
C PRO A 262 1.82 4.52 -19.27
N ALA A 263 1.17 5.45 -19.99
CA ALA A 263 -0.17 5.93 -19.64
C ALA A 263 -1.22 4.81 -19.61
N GLU A 264 -1.07 3.79 -20.46
CA GLU A 264 -1.97 2.63 -20.51
C GLU A 264 -1.89 1.69 -19.29
N ALA A 265 -0.88 1.87 -18.42
CA ALA A 265 -0.75 1.09 -17.19
C ALA A 265 -1.64 1.62 -16.05
N TRP A 266 -2.16 2.85 -16.14
CA TRP A 266 -2.89 3.56 -15.07
C TRP A 266 -4.41 3.40 -15.14
#